data_AF-A0A812TR45-F1
#
_entry.id   AF-A0A812TR45-F1
#
_cell.length_a   1.000
_cell.length_b   1.000
_cell.length_c   1.000
_cell.angle_alpha   90.00
_cell.angle_beta   90.00
_cell.angle_gamma   90.00
#
_symmetry.space_group_name_H-M   'P 1'
#
loop_
_entity.id
_entity.type
_entity.pdbx_description
1 polymer ?
#
loop_
_entity_poly.entity_id
_entity_poly.type
_entity_poly.pdbx_seq_one_letter_code
_entity_poly.pdbx_strand_id
1 'polypeptide(L)'
;MSAEQSKAFESSPFMVKARQQEQYVSQLTGERDKMRKQTDKDFNPCDEDFTAPKAYDYDKGVNYYTVLGVDEYAPLEEIKKAYKKLSLIYHPDKMASLSKEEQRIC
;
A
#
# COMPACT_ATOMS: atom_id res chain seq x y z
N MET A 1 -22.14 19.72 -9.94
CA MET A 1 -21.32 20.31 -11.03
C MET A 1 -22.10 20.12 -12.32
N SER A 2 -22.35 21.18 -13.10
CA SER A 2 -23.05 21.00 -14.38
C SER A 2 -22.13 20.27 -15.37
N ALA A 3 -22.70 19.47 -16.27
CA ALA A 3 -21.94 18.75 -17.29
C ALA A 3 -21.17 19.69 -18.25
N GLU A 4 -21.56 20.96 -18.32
CA GLU A 4 -20.87 21.99 -19.11
C GLU A 4 -19.63 22.52 -18.39
N GLN A 5 -19.70 22.68 -17.06
CA GLN A 5 -18.56 23.08 -16.24
C GLN A 5 -17.45 22.02 -16.24
N SER A 6 -17.79 20.73 -16.22
CA SER A 6 -16.80 19.65 -16.30
C SER A 6 -16.14 19.59 -17.68
N LYS A 7 -16.91 19.76 -18.76
CA LYS A 7 -16.37 19.82 -20.13
C LYS A 7 -15.44 21.02 -20.33
N ALA A 8 -15.79 22.18 -19.78
CA ALA A 8 -14.94 23.38 -19.82
C ALA A 8 -13.65 23.20 -19.01
N PHE A 9 -13.72 22.50 -17.87
CA PHE A 9 -12.52 22.14 -17.11
C PHE A 9 -11.62 21.18 -17.89
N GLU A 10 -12.19 20.19 -18.58
CA GLU A 10 -11.44 19.17 -19.32
C GLU A 10 -10.79 19.72 -20.61
N SER A 11 -11.42 20.71 -21.25
CA SER A 11 -10.85 21.47 -22.36
C SER A 11 -9.94 22.62 -21.92
N SER A 12 -9.80 22.87 -20.61
CA SER A 12 -8.93 23.90 -20.07
C SER A 12 -7.48 23.68 -20.51
N PRO A 13 -6.70 24.76 -20.78
CA PRO A 13 -5.27 24.67 -21.05
C PRO A 13 -4.50 23.87 -19.99
N PHE A 14 -4.95 23.92 -18.74
CA PHE A 14 -4.37 23.12 -17.65
C PHE A 14 -4.52 21.62 -17.90
N MET A 15 -5.73 21.15 -18.20
CA MET A 15 -6.00 19.73 -18.45
C MET A 15 -5.38 19.24 -19.76
N VAL A 16 -5.26 20.09 -20.77
CA VAL A 16 -4.53 19.76 -22.00
C VAL A 16 -3.05 19.54 -21.70
N LYS A 17 -2.42 20.43 -20.92
CA LYS A 17 -1.02 20.28 -20.51
C LYS A 17 -0.81 19.07 -19.61
N ALA A 18 -1.73 18.79 -18.68
CA ALA A 18 -1.68 17.60 -17.84
C ALA A 18 -1.70 16.32 -18.69
N ARG A 19 -2.58 16.23 -19.68
CA ARG A 19 -2.63 15.09 -20.62
C ARG A 19 -1.35 14.93 -21.43
N GLN A 20 -0.78 16.03 -21.93
CA GLN A 20 0.51 16.00 -22.64
C GLN A 20 1.63 15.46 -21.74
N GLN A 21 1.66 15.92 -20.48
CA GLN A 21 2.63 15.44 -19.49
C GLN A 21 2.42 13.96 -19.18
N GLU A 22 1.17 13.50 -18.99
CA GLU A 22 0.84 12.08 -18.77
C GLU A 22 1.27 11.20 -19.94
N GLN A 23 0.99 11.63 -21.18
CA GLN A 23 1.43 10.93 -22.39
C GLN A 23 2.95 10.82 -22.46
N TYR A 24 3.67 11.91 -22.16
CA TYR A 24 5.13 11.92 -22.12
C TYR A 24 5.68 10.99 -21.05
N VAL A 25 5.13 11.03 -19.84
CA VAL A 25 5.53 10.13 -18.74
C VAL A 25 5.26 8.67 -19.11
N SER A 26 4.12 8.36 -19.72
CA SER A 26 3.78 7.01 -20.18
C SER A 26 4.80 6.49 -21.19
N GLN A 27 5.20 7.32 -22.17
CA GLN A 27 6.22 6.98 -23.15
C GLN A 27 7.57 6.68 -22.49
N LEU A 28 8.07 7.59 -21.64
CA LEU A 28 9.33 7.40 -20.92
C LEU A 28 9.33 6.14 -20.04
N THR A 29 8.20 5.85 -19.40
CA THR A 29 8.05 4.68 -18.53
C THR A 29 8.11 3.40 -19.35
N GLY A 30 7.39 3.34 -20.48
CA GLY A 30 7.44 2.19 -21.38
C GLY A 30 8.82 1.97 -22.03
N GLU A 31 9.54 3.04 -22.36
CA GLU A 31 10.93 2.94 -22.84
C GLU A 31 11.86 2.39 -21.77
N ARG A 32 11.75 2.90 -20.54
CA ARG A 32 12.52 2.41 -19.39
C ARG A 32 12.29 0.92 -19.15
N ASP A 33 11.04 0.46 -19.20
CA ASP A 33 10.69 -0.93 -18.93
C ASP A 33 11.21 -1.87 -20.02
N LYS A 34 11.21 -1.45 -21.29
CA LYS A 34 11.88 -2.18 -22.39
C LYS A 34 13.38 -2.33 -22.14
N MET A 35 14.04 -1.25 -21.72
CA MET A 35 15.47 -1.28 -21.40
C MET A 35 15.76 -2.23 -20.23
N ARG A 36 14.94 -2.17 -19.16
CA ARG A 36 15.08 -3.07 -18.01
C ARG A 36 14.88 -4.53 -18.41
N LYS A 37 13.86 -4.83 -19.22
CA LYS A 37 13.59 -6.17 -19.74
C LYS A 37 14.73 -6.72 -20.61
N GLN A 38 15.46 -5.85 -21.31
CA GLN A 38 16.65 -6.27 -22.05
C GLN A 38 17.82 -6.63 -21.13
N THR A 39 18.02 -5.87 -20.04
CA THR A 39 19.10 -6.11 -19.08
C THR A 39 18.80 -7.24 -18.08
N ASP A 40 17.53 -7.40 -17.69
CA ASP A 40 17.05 -8.31 -16.68
C ASP A 40 15.89 -9.15 -17.26
N LYS A 41 16.13 -10.46 -17.41
CA LYS A 41 15.16 -11.39 -18.00
C LYS A 41 14.00 -11.73 -17.05
N ASP A 42 14.20 -11.57 -15.75
CA ASP A 42 13.20 -11.86 -14.73
C ASP A 42 12.28 -10.65 -14.47
N PHE A 43 12.60 -9.49 -15.08
CA PHE A 43 11.77 -8.29 -15.01
C PHE A 43 10.51 -8.43 -15.87
N ASN A 44 9.36 -8.66 -15.22
CA ASN A 44 8.05 -8.59 -15.83
C ASN A 44 7.26 -7.41 -15.24
N PRO A 45 6.94 -6.35 -16.01
CA PRO A 45 6.11 -5.26 -15.52
C PRO A 45 4.70 -5.79 -15.25
N CYS A 46 4.33 -5.92 -13.99
CA CYS A 46 3.01 -6.34 -13.55
C CYS A 46 2.21 -5.09 -13.17
N ASP A 47 1.41 -4.55 -14.10
CA ASP A 47 0.55 -3.39 -13.85
C ASP A 47 -0.77 -3.78 -13.13
N GLU A 48 -0.92 -5.05 -12.77
CA GLU A 48 -2.14 -5.60 -12.15
C GLU A 48 -2.25 -5.31 -10.64
N ASP A 49 -1.27 -4.63 -10.05
CA ASP A 49 -1.25 -4.30 -8.61
C ASP A 49 -2.49 -3.51 -8.16
N PHE A 50 -3.09 -2.71 -9.06
CA PHE A 50 -4.31 -1.94 -8.77
C PHE A 50 -5.60 -2.76 -8.84
N THR A 51 -5.59 -3.86 -9.59
CA THR A 51 -6.73 -4.78 -9.73
C THR A 51 -6.64 -5.98 -8.82
N ALA A 52 -5.46 -6.21 -8.22
CA ALA A 52 -5.23 -7.32 -7.32
C ALA A 52 -6.25 -7.30 -6.16
N PRO A 53 -6.87 -8.44 -5.84
CA PRO A 53 -7.69 -8.53 -4.64
C PRO A 53 -6.80 -8.19 -3.44
N LYS A 54 -7.34 -7.43 -2.50
CA LYS A 54 -6.62 -7.10 -1.28
C LYS A 54 -6.22 -8.41 -0.61
N ALA A 55 -4.94 -8.56 -0.27
CA ALA A 55 -4.45 -9.74 0.43
C ALA A 55 -5.11 -9.92 1.81
N TYR A 56 -5.59 -8.81 2.40
CA TYR A 56 -6.22 -8.79 3.71
C TYR A 56 -7.49 -7.92 3.70
N ASP A 57 -8.52 -8.42 4.36
CA ASP A 57 -9.75 -7.67 4.62
C ASP A 57 -9.51 -6.69 5.76
N TYR A 58 -9.14 -5.45 5.42
CA TYR A 58 -9.00 -4.38 6.41
C TYR A 58 -10.36 -3.98 6.96
N ASP A 59 -10.62 -4.32 8.22
CA ASP A 59 -11.77 -3.81 8.94
C ASP A 59 -11.50 -2.37 9.39
N LYS A 60 -12.35 -1.45 8.91
CA LYS A 60 -12.27 -0.01 9.24
C LYS A 60 -12.58 0.27 10.71
N GLY A 61 -13.22 -0.66 11.42
CA GLY A 61 -13.54 -0.56 12.84
C GLY A 61 -12.40 -0.94 13.78
N VAL A 62 -11.29 -1.49 13.26
CA VAL A 62 -10.16 -1.91 14.09
C VAL A 62 -9.37 -0.67 14.53
N ASN A 63 -9.38 -0.42 15.83
CA ASN A 63 -8.68 0.69 16.47
C ASN A 63 -7.33 0.23 17.03
N TYR A 64 -6.39 1.17 17.23
CA TYR A 64 -5.08 0.86 17.80
C TYR A 64 -5.18 0.27 19.22
N TYR A 65 -6.11 0.78 20.03
CA TYR A 65 -6.34 0.31 21.39
C TYR A 65 -6.89 -1.13 21.41
N THR A 66 -7.79 -1.48 20.48
CA THR A 66 -8.30 -2.85 20.33
C THR A 66 -7.23 -3.82 19.87
N VAL A 67 -6.30 -3.39 19.01
CA VAL A 67 -5.15 -4.22 18.58
C VAL A 67 -4.17 -4.46 19.73
N LEU A 68 -3.91 -3.43 20.53
CA LEU A 68 -3.07 -3.56 21.73
C LEU A 68 -3.77 -4.28 22.88
N GLY A 69 -5.10 -4.45 22.82
CA GLY A 69 -5.91 -5.04 23.89
C GLY A 69 -5.99 -4.18 25.14
N VAL A 70 -5.92 -2.85 24.99
CA VAL A 70 -5.96 -1.88 26.09
C VAL A 70 -7.18 -0.98 25.95
N ASP A 71 -7.60 -0.38 27.07
CA ASP A 71 -8.65 0.64 27.06
C ASP A 71 -8.19 1.94 26.39
N GLU A 72 -9.14 2.72 25.86
CA GLU A 72 -8.84 4.00 25.20
C GLU A 72 -8.26 5.04 26.16
N TYR A 73 -8.59 4.92 27.46
CA TYR A 73 -8.10 5.80 28.52
C TYR A 73 -7.00 5.16 29.38
N ALA A 74 -6.40 4.07 28.91
CA ALA A 74 -5.36 3.35 29.66
C ALA A 74 -4.12 4.23 29.89
N PRO A 75 -3.46 4.13 31.07
CA PRO A 75 -2.23 4.85 31.35
C PRO A 75 -1.07 4.33 30.48
N LEU A 76 -0.11 5.21 30.22
CA LEU A 76 1.05 4.93 29.37
C LEU A 76 1.87 3.69 29.78
N GLU A 77 1.89 3.37 31.08
CA GLU A 77 2.56 2.19 31.61
C GLU A 77 1.87 0.87 31.20
N GLU A 78 0.56 0.88 31.04
CA GLU A 78 -0.20 -0.29 30.56
C GLU A 78 0.00 -0.51 29.07
N ILE A 79 0.00 0.57 28.28
CA ILE A 79 0.29 0.55 26.84
C ILE A 79 1.69 -0.05 26.58
N LYS A 80 2.71 0.39 27.32
CA LYS A 80 4.08 -0.16 27.20
C LYS A 80 4.13 -1.65 27.53
N LYS A 81 3.40 -2.09 28.57
CA LYS A 81 3.35 -3.50 28.97
C LYS A 81 2.67 -4.35 27.90
N ALA A 82 1.54 -3.90 27.37
CA ALA A 82 0.82 -4.58 26.30
C ALA A 82 1.69 -4.70 25.03
N TYR A 83 2.30 -3.60 24.61
CA TYR A 83 3.22 -3.59 23.47
C TYR A 83 4.37 -4.58 23.66
N LYS A 84 5.08 -4.54 24.81
CA LYS A 84 6.21 -5.45 25.08
C LYS A 84 5.79 -6.92 25.02
N LYS A 85 4.59 -7.27 25.47
CA LYS A 85 4.06 -8.64 25.40
C LYS A 85 3.82 -9.05 23.94
N LEU A 86 3.14 -8.22 23.15
CA LEU A 86 2.87 -8.49 21.74
C LEU A 86 4.16 -8.58 20.93
N SER A 87 5.11 -7.66 21.14
CA SER A 87 6.40 -7.70 20.47
C SER A 87 7.14 -9.00 20.73
N LEU A 88 7.08 -9.56 21.95
CA LEU A 88 7.75 -10.84 22.23
C LEU A 88 7.09 -12.02 21.53
N ILE A 89 5.78 -11.97 21.28
CA ILE A 89 5.05 -13.03 20.57
C ILE A 89 5.38 -12.97 19.07
N TYR A 90 5.36 -11.76 18.50
CA TYR A 90 5.48 -11.54 17.06
C TYR A 90 6.88 -11.14 16.59
N HIS A 91 7.90 -11.18 17.47
CA HIS A 91 9.28 -10.85 17.07
C HIS A 91 9.81 -11.89 16.06
N PRO A 92 10.45 -11.47 14.95
CA PRO A 92 10.91 -12.39 13.92
C PRO A 92 11.89 -13.45 14.46
N ASP A 93 12.77 -13.12 15.41
CA ASP A 93 13.69 -14.11 16.03
C ASP A 93 12.96 -15.27 16.70
N LYS A 94 11.79 -15.02 17.31
CA LYS A 94 11.04 -16.06 18.02
C LYS A 94 10.11 -16.84 17.10
N MET A 95 9.78 -16.27 15.95
CA MET A 95 8.95 -16.92 14.91
C MET A 95 9.77 -17.65 13.84
N ALA A 96 11.09 -17.47 13.82
CA ALA A 96 11.99 -18.14 12.89
C ALA A 96 11.94 -19.69 13.00
N SER A 97 11.50 -20.23 14.15
CA SER A 97 11.32 -21.68 14.36
C SER A 97 9.90 -22.19 14.05
N LEU A 98 8.93 -21.32 13.75
CA LEU A 98 7.54 -21.68 13.48
C LEU A 98 7.28 -21.93 11.97
N SER A 99 6.15 -22.56 11.66
CA SER A 99 5.75 -22.92 10.29
C SER A 99 5.63 -21.69 9.38
N LYS A 100 5.90 -21.85 8.07
CA LYS A 100 5.73 -20.78 7.07
C LYS A 100 4.32 -20.18 7.04
N GLU A 101 3.29 -20.94 7.44
CA GLU A 101 1.91 -20.45 7.50
C GLU A 101 1.67 -19.52 8.70
N GLU A 102 2.32 -19.81 9.82
CA GLU A 102 2.24 -18.98 11.04
C GLU A 102 3.10 -17.71 10.91
N GLN A 103 4.19 -17.79 10.13
CA GLN A 103 5.03 -16.64 9.79
C GLN A 103 4.33 -15.65 8.85
N ARG A 104 3.37 -16.10 8.02
CA ARG A 104 2.62 -15.26 7.07
C ARG A 104 1.56 -14.36 7.71
N ILE A 105 1.24 -14.61 8.98
CA ILE A 105 0.24 -13.84 9.75
C ILE A 105 0.89 -12.56 10.33
N CYS A 106 2.22 -12.49 10.39
CA CYS A 106 3.00 -11.28 10.67
C CYS A 106 3.39 -10.55 9.38
#